data_AF-A0A3F2RN54-F1
#
_entry.id   AF-A0A3F2RN54-F1
#
_cell.length_a   1.000
_cell.length_b   1.000
_cell.length_c   1.000
_cell.angle_alpha   90.00
_cell.angle_beta   90.00
_cell.angle_gamma   90.00
#
_symmetry.space_group_name_H-M   'P 1'
#
loop_
_entity.id
_entity.type
_entity.pdbx_description
1 polymer ?
#
loop_
_entity_poly.entity_id
_entity_poly.type
_entity_poly.pdbx_seq_one_letter_code
_entity_poly.pdbx_strand_id
1 'polypeptide(L)'
;MVRELELDVKRTDECITRWSMLGLNRLFLSLTIVNGTTFTTVSAVDLNIFPDYTECRPVVKVNDNIVGSKLALLTNGTDVLKVVPEILTLFPYSFSSSLPHVSREVPSANTKYEAKTVMQPLLRGYYGGCRLRAVNTTGIYIESTCKVEKHWKAYGLMIHSPDDITLCSTGDVCVHNYLNSLWEWVNYIAPDRPDRNGMNVNTFRSRYADTVGISVLPGIVVWQILIMGLVSLCQVMSHERSVLLTQIWGYRCQNGRMQVVYLAQITYHLVYNSDLYMIGLATGTLTAESIANLTCCVFVFSYTFVNLVKARSGEQNLDRHFRLTWEAMQPAITACVGFTLRYLQQIPLEVILTKNAEVLRKNSSRGAKYCGLNDACVIFKINMLTIVTILSVVLGLVAAITAFIVKKLSPKGERRDHGKRFCV
;
A
#
# COMPACT_ATOMS: atom_id res chain seq x y z
N MET A 1 -18.95 -6.04 -24.35
CA MET A 1 -18.54 -4.68 -24.75
C MET A 1 -19.75 -3.84 -25.16
N VAL A 2 -20.37 -4.03 -26.34
CA VAL A 2 -21.58 -3.27 -26.73
C VAL A 2 -22.71 -3.43 -25.71
N ARG A 3 -22.93 -4.64 -25.18
CA ARG A 3 -23.95 -4.86 -24.14
C ARG A 3 -23.67 -4.16 -22.81
N GLU A 4 -22.41 -4.01 -22.43
CA GLU A 4 -22.02 -3.26 -21.23
C GLU A 4 -22.35 -1.78 -21.44
N LEU A 5 -22.05 -1.25 -22.62
CA LEU A 5 -22.42 0.10 -23.04
C LEU A 5 -23.95 0.33 -22.99
N GLU A 6 -24.73 -0.57 -23.58
CA GLU A 6 -26.19 -0.46 -23.59
C GLU A 6 -26.84 -0.48 -22.21
N LEU A 7 -26.37 -1.34 -21.31
CA LEU A 7 -26.95 -1.48 -19.98
C LEU A 7 -26.60 -0.29 -19.07
N ASP A 8 -25.41 0.28 -19.26
CA ASP A 8 -24.96 1.41 -18.48
C ASP A 8 -25.58 2.74 -18.97
N VAL A 9 -25.80 2.91 -20.29
CA VAL A 9 -26.60 4.02 -20.83
C VAL A 9 -28.02 4.06 -20.24
N LYS A 10 -28.56 2.91 -19.81
CA LYS A 10 -29.87 2.85 -19.14
C LYS A 10 -29.82 3.19 -17.64
N ARG A 11 -28.62 3.33 -17.06
CA ARG A 11 -28.38 3.57 -15.63
C ARG A 11 -27.74 4.94 -15.37
N THR A 12 -27.84 5.86 -16.32
CA THR A 12 -27.26 7.21 -16.23
C THR A 12 -27.71 7.99 -15.00
N ASP A 13 -28.89 7.68 -14.46
CA ASP A 13 -29.45 8.34 -13.29
C ASP A 13 -28.86 7.83 -11.97
N GLU A 14 -28.35 6.59 -11.95
CA GLU A 14 -27.74 5.94 -10.77
C GLU A 14 -26.24 6.16 -10.70
N CYS A 15 -25.56 6.15 -11.85
CA CYS A 15 -24.15 6.48 -11.94
C CYS A 15 -23.80 7.27 -13.19
N ILE A 16 -23.26 8.48 -12.95
CA ILE A 16 -22.78 9.38 -14.00
C ILE A 16 -21.27 9.17 -14.17
N THR A 17 -20.89 8.35 -15.15
CA THR A 17 -19.50 8.02 -15.49
C THR A 17 -19.17 8.37 -16.93
N ARG A 18 -17.90 8.71 -17.18
CA ARG A 18 -17.37 8.79 -18.55
C ARG A 18 -16.93 7.41 -19.01
N TRP A 19 -16.78 7.28 -20.33
CA TRP A 19 -16.35 6.06 -20.99
C TRP A 19 -14.93 6.19 -21.49
N SER A 20 -14.18 5.11 -21.29
CA SER A 20 -12.83 5.00 -21.80
C SER A 20 -12.70 3.77 -22.68
N MET A 21 -12.15 3.99 -23.87
CA MET A 21 -11.71 2.95 -24.78
C MET A 21 -10.20 2.86 -24.70
N LEU A 22 -9.71 1.66 -24.40
CA LEU A 22 -8.29 1.40 -24.18
C LEU A 22 -7.85 0.20 -25.01
N GLY A 23 -6.86 0.41 -25.87
CA GLY A 23 -6.13 -0.69 -26.51
C GLY A 23 -4.90 -1.02 -25.69
N LEU A 24 -4.86 -2.23 -25.14
CA LEU A 24 -3.72 -2.72 -24.36
C LEU A 24 -3.06 -3.88 -25.09
N ASN A 25 -1.74 -3.82 -25.22
CA ASN A 25 -0.96 -4.99 -25.55
C ASN A 25 -0.96 -5.91 -24.31
N ARG A 26 -1.46 -7.13 -24.46
CA ARG A 26 -1.57 -8.13 -23.41
C ARG A 26 -0.80 -9.39 -23.79
N LEU A 27 -0.38 -10.13 -22.77
CA LEU A 27 0.14 -11.48 -22.96
C LEU A 27 -1.01 -12.48 -22.96
N PHE A 28 -1.00 -13.35 -23.96
CA PHE A 28 -1.91 -14.46 -24.11
C PHE A 28 -1.14 -15.75 -23.90
N LEU A 29 -1.67 -16.65 -23.07
CA LEU A 29 -1.17 -18.00 -22.95
C LEU A 29 -1.82 -18.87 -24.04
N SER A 30 -0.97 -19.43 -24.89
CA SER A 30 -1.33 -20.32 -25.99
C SER A 30 -0.88 -21.74 -25.68
N LEU A 31 -1.81 -22.70 -25.78
CA LEU A 31 -1.50 -24.13 -25.70
C LEU A 31 -0.81 -24.60 -26.98
N THR A 32 0.47 -24.98 -26.86
CA THR A 32 1.25 -25.54 -27.97
C THR A 32 1.01 -27.02 -28.20
N ILE A 33 0.64 -27.78 -27.15
CA ILE A 33 0.41 -29.23 -27.21
C ILE A 33 -0.90 -29.55 -26.49
N VAL A 34 -1.79 -30.31 -27.13
CA VAL A 34 -3.00 -30.85 -26.50
C VAL A 34 -2.59 -31.80 -25.38
N ASN A 35 -3.02 -31.55 -24.14
CA ASN A 35 -2.58 -32.22 -22.90
C ASN A 35 -1.15 -31.89 -22.43
N GLY A 36 -0.48 -30.90 -23.03
CA GLY A 36 0.79 -30.38 -22.52
C GLY A 36 0.56 -29.41 -21.35
N THR A 37 1.50 -29.38 -20.40
CA THR A 37 1.55 -28.36 -19.33
C THR A 37 2.27 -27.09 -19.76
N THR A 38 2.85 -27.08 -20.96
CA THR A 38 3.66 -25.99 -21.50
C THR A 38 2.79 -25.01 -22.28
N PHE A 39 2.70 -23.77 -21.78
CA PHE A 39 2.06 -22.66 -22.47
C PHE A 39 3.11 -21.76 -23.08
N THR A 40 2.85 -21.26 -24.29
CA THR A 40 3.65 -20.19 -24.90
C THR A 40 2.97 -18.84 -24.71
N THR A 41 3.76 -17.78 -24.70
CA THR A 41 3.25 -16.41 -24.56
C THR A 41 3.18 -15.75 -25.93
N VAL A 42 2.02 -15.18 -26.24
CA VAL A 42 1.77 -14.38 -27.45
C VAL A 42 1.39 -12.97 -27.02
N SER A 43 2.08 -11.97 -27.56
CA SER A 43 1.73 -10.57 -27.34
C SER A 43 0.71 -10.13 -28.38
N ALA A 44 -0.48 -9.69 -27.96
CA ALA A 44 -1.48 -9.17 -28.87
C ALA A 44 -2.27 -8.01 -28.23
N VAL A 45 -2.82 -7.13 -29.07
CA VAL A 45 -3.61 -5.98 -28.60
C VAL A 45 -5.06 -6.39 -28.40
N ASP A 46 -5.59 -6.18 -27.19
CA ASP A 46 -7.01 -6.29 -26.88
C ASP A 46 -7.60 -4.92 -26.57
N LEU A 47 -8.79 -4.67 -27.12
CA LEU A 47 -9.56 -3.46 -26.87
C LEU A 47 -10.50 -3.68 -25.68
N ASN A 48 -10.49 -2.75 -24.75
CA ASN A 48 -11.37 -2.73 -23.59
C ASN A 48 -12.14 -1.41 -23.56
N ILE A 49 -13.46 -1.50 -23.37
CA ILE A 49 -14.32 -0.34 -23.14
C ILE A 49 -14.94 -0.54 -21.77
N PHE A 50 -14.79 0.45 -20.91
CA PHE A 50 -15.34 0.43 -19.56
C PHE A 50 -15.67 1.83 -19.08
N PRO A 51 -16.63 1.97 -18.14
CA PRO A 51 -16.82 3.20 -17.42
C PRO A 51 -15.61 3.48 -16.53
N ASP A 52 -15.24 4.76 -16.43
CA ASP A 52 -14.11 5.25 -15.62
C ASP A 52 -14.28 4.92 -14.13
N TYR A 53 -15.51 4.99 -13.59
CA TYR A 53 -15.79 4.56 -12.22
C TYR A 53 -16.11 3.06 -12.18
N THR A 54 -15.27 2.27 -11.52
CA THR A 54 -15.39 0.80 -11.50
C THR A 54 -16.62 0.29 -10.72
N GLU A 55 -17.10 1.07 -9.75
CA GLU A 55 -18.37 0.85 -9.05
C GLU A 55 -19.61 0.95 -9.96
N CYS A 56 -19.48 1.60 -11.13
CA CYS A 56 -20.59 1.81 -12.05
C CYS A 56 -20.72 0.73 -13.11
N ARG A 57 -19.72 -0.15 -13.22
CA ARG A 57 -19.70 -1.22 -14.21
C ARG A 57 -20.95 -2.11 -14.10
N PRO A 58 -21.73 -2.28 -15.17
CA PRO A 58 -22.92 -3.11 -15.12
C PRO A 58 -22.57 -4.59 -15.03
N VAL A 59 -23.41 -5.35 -14.33
CA VAL A 59 -23.36 -6.81 -14.32
C VAL A 59 -23.93 -7.32 -15.63
N VAL A 60 -23.06 -7.81 -16.51
CA VAL A 60 -23.48 -8.33 -17.81
C VAL A 60 -23.50 -9.85 -17.79
N LYS A 61 -24.71 -10.39 -17.87
CA LYS A 61 -24.93 -11.82 -18.12
C LYS A 61 -24.72 -12.07 -19.61
N VAL A 62 -23.58 -12.64 -19.95
CA VAL A 62 -23.26 -13.04 -21.32
C VAL A 62 -23.94 -14.37 -21.59
N ASN A 63 -25.10 -14.34 -22.26
CA ASN A 63 -25.85 -15.52 -22.66
C ASN A 63 -25.87 -15.66 -24.19
N ASP A 64 -26.29 -16.83 -24.68
CA ASP A 64 -26.31 -17.14 -26.12
C ASP A 64 -27.44 -16.43 -26.88
N ASN A 65 -28.34 -15.75 -26.16
CA ASN A 65 -29.42 -14.95 -26.74
C ASN A 65 -28.92 -13.64 -27.38
N ILE A 66 -27.71 -13.18 -27.05
CA ILE A 66 -27.13 -11.92 -27.57
C ILE A 66 -26.23 -12.21 -28.78
N VAL A 67 -25.34 -13.19 -28.67
CA VAL A 67 -24.51 -13.69 -29.76
C VAL A 67 -24.45 -15.21 -29.60
N GLY A 68 -24.94 -15.94 -30.60
CA GLY A 68 -24.93 -17.39 -30.59
C GLY A 68 -23.50 -17.95 -30.58
N SER A 69 -23.38 -19.22 -30.23
CA SER A 69 -22.11 -19.94 -30.25
C SER A 69 -22.04 -20.88 -31.47
N LYS A 70 -20.84 -21.11 -31.98
CA LYS A 70 -20.57 -22.16 -32.97
C LYS A 70 -19.31 -22.92 -32.61
N LEU A 71 -19.29 -24.20 -32.97
CA LEU A 71 -18.14 -25.06 -32.78
C LEU A 71 -16.99 -24.63 -33.72
N ALA A 72 -15.82 -24.37 -33.15
CA ALA A 72 -14.61 -24.00 -33.88
C ALA A 72 -13.60 -25.14 -33.98
N LEU A 73 -13.49 -25.96 -32.93
CA LEU A 73 -12.59 -27.11 -32.86
C LEU A 73 -13.21 -28.21 -32.00
N LEU A 74 -13.20 -29.45 -32.50
CA LEU A 74 -13.54 -30.63 -31.72
C LEU A 74 -12.36 -31.04 -30.83
N THR A 75 -12.62 -31.26 -29.55
CA THR A 75 -11.59 -31.70 -28.59
C THR A 75 -11.65 -33.20 -28.28
N ASN A 76 -12.57 -33.94 -28.92
CA ASN A 76 -12.71 -35.40 -28.85
C ASN A 76 -12.69 -35.97 -27.41
N GLY A 77 -13.38 -35.31 -26.48
CA GLY A 77 -13.47 -35.72 -25.07
C GLY A 77 -12.36 -35.13 -24.17
N THR A 78 -11.39 -34.42 -24.74
CA THR A 78 -10.29 -33.82 -23.98
C THR A 78 -10.67 -32.43 -23.48
N ASP A 79 -10.48 -32.17 -22.19
CA ASP A 79 -10.61 -30.82 -21.64
C ASP A 79 -9.26 -30.10 -21.62
N VAL A 80 -9.10 -29.17 -22.56
CA VAL A 80 -7.87 -28.40 -22.76
C VAL A 80 -7.57 -27.40 -21.63
N LEU A 81 -8.52 -27.13 -20.72
CA LEU A 81 -8.35 -26.24 -19.57
C LEU A 81 -8.35 -26.95 -18.22
N LYS A 82 -8.29 -28.28 -18.25
CA LYS A 82 -8.19 -29.08 -17.03
C LYS A 82 -6.87 -28.85 -16.28
N VAL A 83 -5.77 -28.65 -17.00
CA VAL A 83 -4.45 -28.39 -16.43
C VAL A 83 -3.93 -27.09 -17.00
N VAL A 84 -3.91 -26.06 -16.16
CA VAL A 84 -3.48 -24.70 -16.51
C VAL A 84 -2.52 -24.15 -15.46
N PRO A 85 -1.69 -23.15 -15.80
CA PRO A 85 -0.91 -22.40 -14.83
C PRO A 85 -1.81 -21.81 -13.75
N GLU A 86 -1.34 -21.81 -12.51
CA GLU A 86 -2.08 -21.32 -11.34
C GLU A 86 -2.61 -19.90 -11.55
N ILE A 87 -1.83 -19.05 -12.21
CA ILE A 87 -2.19 -17.67 -12.55
C ILE A 87 -3.51 -17.56 -13.34
N LEU A 88 -3.86 -18.53 -14.19
CA LEU A 88 -5.12 -18.52 -14.92
C LEU A 88 -6.33 -18.87 -14.05
N THR A 89 -6.13 -19.40 -12.84
CA THR A 89 -7.21 -19.79 -11.92
C THR A 89 -7.66 -18.67 -10.99
N LEU A 90 -6.90 -17.57 -10.94
CA LEU A 90 -7.10 -16.48 -9.98
C LEU A 90 -8.18 -15.47 -10.40
N PHE A 91 -8.67 -15.53 -11.65
CA PHE A 91 -9.47 -14.46 -12.24
C PHE A 91 -10.72 -14.95 -12.98
N PRO A 92 -11.76 -14.10 -13.07
CA PRO A 92 -13.00 -14.46 -13.75
C PRO A 92 -12.89 -14.27 -15.28
N TYR A 93 -13.40 -15.25 -16.04
CA TYR A 93 -13.41 -15.22 -17.51
C TYR A 93 -14.82 -14.99 -18.08
N SER A 94 -14.88 -14.44 -19.30
CA SER A 94 -16.12 -14.15 -20.00
C SER A 94 -16.69 -15.32 -20.80
N PHE A 95 -16.21 -16.54 -20.58
CA PHE A 95 -16.62 -17.74 -21.28
C PHE A 95 -16.80 -18.90 -20.30
N SER A 96 -17.69 -19.84 -20.63
CA SER A 96 -17.90 -21.04 -19.81
C SER A 96 -16.71 -21.99 -19.97
N SER A 97 -16.16 -22.48 -18.86
CA SER A 97 -15.02 -23.40 -18.87
C SER A 97 -14.95 -24.25 -17.62
N SER A 98 -13.98 -25.17 -17.58
CA SER A 98 -13.62 -25.96 -16.41
C SER A 98 -12.75 -25.23 -15.39
N LEU A 99 -12.34 -23.98 -15.67
CA LEU A 99 -11.62 -23.15 -14.71
C LEU A 99 -12.48 -22.89 -13.47
N PRO A 100 -11.86 -22.76 -12.27
CA PRO A 100 -12.60 -22.48 -11.06
C PRO A 100 -13.36 -21.15 -11.16
N HIS A 101 -14.58 -21.13 -10.62
CA HIS A 101 -15.41 -19.93 -10.64
C HIS A 101 -14.90 -18.90 -9.63
N VAL A 102 -14.41 -17.77 -10.14
CA VAL A 102 -14.00 -16.61 -9.34
C VAL A 102 -15.10 -15.54 -9.41
N SER A 103 -15.48 -14.99 -8.27
CA SER A 103 -16.47 -13.90 -8.24
C SER A 103 -15.91 -12.65 -8.93
N ARG A 104 -16.76 -12.01 -9.75
CA ARG A 104 -16.47 -10.71 -10.36
C ARG A 104 -16.68 -9.55 -9.38
N GLU A 105 -17.49 -9.74 -8.36
CA GLU A 105 -17.82 -8.72 -7.36
C GLU A 105 -16.77 -8.74 -6.24
N VAL A 106 -16.16 -7.58 -5.99
CA VAL A 106 -15.11 -7.42 -5.00
C VAL A 106 -15.51 -6.32 -4.01
N PRO A 107 -15.35 -6.54 -2.70
CA PRO A 107 -15.58 -5.50 -1.71
C PRO A 107 -14.73 -4.27 -2.00
N SER A 108 -15.30 -3.07 -1.84
CA SER A 108 -14.63 -1.78 -2.05
C SER A 108 -14.90 -0.81 -0.88
N ALA A 109 -14.03 0.16 -0.72
CA ALA A 109 -14.09 1.20 0.31
C ALA A 109 -13.67 2.49 -0.37
N ASN A 110 -14.35 3.59 -0.07
CA ASN A 110 -14.07 4.92 -0.64
C ASN A 110 -14.28 4.99 -2.16
N THR A 111 -15.44 4.54 -2.63
CA THR A 111 -15.91 4.77 -4.01
C THR A 111 -16.55 6.15 -4.13
N LYS A 112 -16.60 6.72 -5.34
CA LYS A 112 -17.17 8.06 -5.58
C LYS A 112 -18.65 8.14 -5.20
N TYR A 113 -19.37 7.03 -5.39
CA TYR A 113 -20.79 6.88 -5.10
C TYR A 113 -21.07 6.01 -3.87
N GLU A 114 -20.10 5.86 -2.96
CA GLU A 114 -20.23 5.10 -1.70
C GLU A 114 -20.70 3.64 -1.84
N ALA A 115 -20.53 3.05 -3.04
CA ALA A 115 -20.74 1.64 -3.31
C ALA A 115 -19.82 0.75 -2.45
N LYS A 116 -20.42 -0.27 -1.82
CA LYS A 116 -19.74 -1.26 -0.97
C LYS A 116 -18.93 -2.29 -1.77
N THR A 117 -19.21 -2.42 -3.06
CA THR A 117 -18.56 -3.39 -3.96
C THR A 117 -18.28 -2.76 -5.31
N VAL A 118 -17.30 -3.32 -6.03
CA VAL A 118 -16.93 -2.96 -7.40
C VAL A 118 -16.92 -4.22 -8.26
N MET A 119 -17.18 -4.05 -9.56
CA MET A 119 -17.19 -5.17 -10.51
C MET A 119 -15.89 -5.23 -11.30
N GLN A 120 -15.11 -6.31 -11.12
CA GLN A 120 -13.90 -6.57 -11.90
C GLN A 120 -14.22 -6.78 -13.39
N PRO A 121 -13.28 -6.50 -14.33
CA PRO A 121 -13.46 -6.87 -15.72
C PRO A 121 -13.22 -8.37 -15.91
N LEU A 122 -13.98 -8.98 -16.84
CA LEU A 122 -13.79 -10.38 -17.21
C LEU A 122 -12.63 -10.52 -18.20
N LEU A 123 -11.72 -11.46 -17.91
CA LEU A 123 -10.72 -11.91 -18.88
C LEU A 123 -11.40 -12.59 -20.06
N ARG A 124 -10.73 -12.57 -21.20
CA ARG A 124 -11.25 -13.13 -22.45
C ARG A 124 -10.34 -14.25 -22.93
N GLY A 125 -10.88 -15.06 -23.82
CA GLY A 125 -10.08 -15.98 -24.60
C GLY A 125 -10.52 -15.91 -26.05
N TYR A 126 -9.62 -16.35 -26.92
CA TYR A 126 -9.78 -16.30 -28.36
C TYR A 126 -9.30 -17.61 -29.00
N TYR A 127 -9.94 -17.96 -30.11
CA TYR A 127 -9.50 -19.02 -30.99
C TYR A 127 -9.66 -18.55 -32.43
N GLY A 128 -8.58 -18.57 -33.22
CA GLY A 128 -8.65 -18.17 -34.62
C GLY A 128 -9.08 -16.72 -34.84
N GLY A 129 -8.77 -15.83 -33.88
CA GLY A 129 -9.16 -14.41 -33.90
C GLY A 129 -10.56 -14.14 -33.36
N CYS A 130 -11.33 -15.19 -33.05
CA CYS A 130 -12.70 -15.08 -32.58
C CYS A 130 -12.80 -15.27 -31.07
N ARG A 131 -13.67 -14.48 -30.43
CA ARG A 131 -13.90 -14.57 -28.98
C ARG A 131 -14.56 -15.89 -28.60
N LEU A 132 -14.10 -16.46 -27.49
CA LEU A 132 -14.65 -17.69 -26.92
C LEU A 132 -15.99 -17.47 -26.24
N ARG A 133 -16.80 -18.52 -26.28
CA ARG A 133 -18.10 -18.64 -25.61
C ARG A 133 -18.09 -19.77 -24.60
N ALA A 134 -17.54 -20.92 -24.99
CA ALA A 134 -17.36 -22.06 -24.12
C ALA A 134 -16.13 -22.87 -24.53
N VAL A 135 -15.48 -23.47 -23.54
CA VAL A 135 -14.42 -24.48 -23.72
C VAL A 135 -14.74 -25.64 -22.81
N ASN A 136 -14.96 -26.82 -23.38
CA ASN A 136 -15.28 -28.03 -22.63
C ASN A 136 -14.71 -29.28 -23.33
N THR A 137 -15.06 -30.46 -22.82
CA THR A 137 -14.66 -31.75 -23.38
C THR A 137 -15.21 -32.03 -24.78
N THR A 138 -16.27 -31.34 -25.21
CA THR A 138 -16.85 -31.53 -26.55
C THR A 138 -16.16 -30.67 -27.60
N GLY A 139 -15.70 -29.48 -27.23
CA GLY A 139 -15.01 -28.60 -28.16
C GLY A 139 -14.76 -27.19 -27.65
N ILE A 140 -14.13 -26.42 -28.53
CA ILE A 140 -13.95 -24.97 -28.40
C ILE A 140 -15.06 -24.28 -29.18
N TYR A 141 -15.84 -23.45 -28.51
CA TYR A 141 -16.96 -22.70 -29.08
C TYR A 141 -16.64 -21.22 -29.13
N ILE A 142 -16.84 -20.62 -30.31
CA ILE A 142 -16.62 -19.19 -30.58
C ILE A 142 -17.95 -18.50 -30.93
N GLU A 143 -17.93 -17.17 -31.01
CA GLU A 143 -19.06 -16.39 -31.50
C GLU A 143 -19.48 -16.80 -32.92
N SER A 144 -20.78 -17.01 -33.13
CA SER A 144 -21.33 -17.54 -34.39
C SER A 144 -21.07 -16.62 -35.59
N THR A 145 -21.07 -15.31 -35.37
CA THR A 145 -20.86 -14.26 -36.37
C THR A 145 -19.40 -14.11 -36.81
N CYS A 146 -18.45 -14.60 -36.02
CA CYS A 146 -17.02 -14.38 -36.29
C CYS A 146 -16.45 -15.40 -37.29
N LYS A 147 -15.67 -14.94 -38.27
CA LYS A 147 -14.98 -15.83 -39.23
C LYS A 147 -13.56 -16.11 -38.75
N VAL A 148 -13.20 -17.39 -38.64
CA VAL A 148 -11.87 -17.82 -38.20
C VAL A 148 -10.82 -17.45 -39.23
N GLU A 149 -9.78 -16.76 -38.79
CA GLU A 149 -8.64 -16.40 -39.63
C GLU A 149 -7.52 -17.44 -39.54
N LYS A 150 -6.92 -17.75 -40.69
CA LYS A 150 -5.82 -18.75 -40.77
C LYS A 150 -4.60 -18.33 -39.94
N HIS A 151 -4.27 -17.05 -39.92
CA HIS A 151 -3.14 -16.51 -39.15
C HIS A 151 -3.29 -16.83 -37.65
N TRP A 152 -4.43 -16.44 -37.07
CA TRP A 152 -4.71 -16.65 -35.65
C TRP A 152 -4.99 -18.11 -35.28
N LYS A 153 -5.45 -18.93 -36.23
CA LYS A 153 -5.71 -20.36 -35.99
C LYS A 153 -4.44 -21.13 -35.64
N ALA A 154 -3.28 -20.71 -36.14
CA ALA A 154 -1.99 -21.35 -35.85
C ALA A 154 -1.58 -21.24 -34.37
N TYR A 155 -2.02 -20.19 -33.67
CA TYR A 155 -1.78 -20.00 -32.24
C TYR A 155 -2.73 -20.81 -31.33
N GLY A 156 -3.64 -21.60 -31.91
CA GLY A 156 -4.55 -22.45 -31.14
C GLY A 156 -5.47 -21.67 -30.20
N LEU A 157 -5.69 -22.23 -29.02
CA LEU A 157 -6.47 -21.61 -27.95
C LEU A 157 -5.61 -20.58 -27.23
N MET A 158 -6.00 -19.30 -27.30
CA MET A 158 -5.32 -18.19 -26.65
C MET A 158 -6.18 -17.67 -25.49
N ILE A 159 -5.62 -17.66 -24.29
CA ILE A 159 -6.30 -17.17 -23.09
C ILE A 159 -5.57 -15.96 -22.58
N HIS A 160 -6.31 -14.92 -22.19
CA HIS A 160 -5.70 -13.78 -21.51
C HIS A 160 -4.92 -14.27 -20.29
N SER A 161 -3.62 -14.01 -20.26
CA SER A 161 -2.93 -13.98 -18.99
C SER A 161 -3.41 -12.75 -18.23
N PRO A 162 -3.69 -12.85 -16.92
CA PRO A 162 -3.71 -11.66 -16.11
C PRO A 162 -2.32 -11.03 -16.17
N ASP A 163 -2.33 -9.72 -16.06
CA ASP A 163 -1.14 -8.90 -16.06
C ASP A 163 -0.53 -8.93 -14.66
N ASP A 164 0.54 -9.68 -14.47
CA ASP A 164 1.26 -9.80 -13.19
C ASP A 164 2.52 -8.92 -13.20
N ILE A 165 2.36 -7.62 -13.42
CA ILE A 165 3.43 -6.67 -13.08
C ILE A 165 3.07 -6.06 -11.75
N THR A 166 3.54 -6.71 -10.70
CA THR A 166 3.43 -6.20 -9.36
C THR A 166 4.24 -4.91 -9.22
N LEU A 167 3.71 -3.95 -8.45
CA LEU A 167 4.46 -2.75 -8.13
C LEU A 167 5.28 -3.03 -6.88
N CYS A 168 6.56 -3.32 -7.05
CA CYS A 168 7.45 -3.63 -5.94
C CYS A 168 8.15 -2.40 -5.39
N SER A 169 8.37 -2.34 -4.09
CA SER A 169 9.40 -1.48 -3.52
C SER A 169 10.79 -1.93 -3.95
N THR A 170 11.80 -1.11 -3.65
CA THR A 170 13.20 -1.54 -3.76
C THR A 170 13.58 -2.63 -2.75
N GLY A 171 12.74 -2.90 -1.74
CA GLY A 171 12.90 -3.97 -0.76
C GLY A 171 12.10 -5.24 -1.06
N ASP A 172 11.74 -5.47 -2.33
CA ASP A 172 11.01 -6.66 -2.82
C ASP A 172 9.63 -6.89 -2.18
N VAL A 173 9.05 -5.85 -1.58
CA VAL A 173 7.65 -5.88 -1.12
C VAL A 173 6.76 -5.43 -2.26
N CYS A 174 5.91 -6.31 -2.74
CA CYS A 174 5.10 -6.04 -3.92
C CYS A 174 3.64 -5.79 -3.56
N VAL A 175 3.07 -4.80 -4.23
CA VAL A 175 1.64 -4.50 -4.18
C VAL A 175 1.00 -5.10 -5.40
N HIS A 176 -0.04 -5.88 -5.14
CA HIS A 176 -0.80 -6.58 -6.17
C HIS A 176 -2.07 -5.77 -6.48
N ASN A 177 -2.30 -5.50 -7.76
CA ASN A 177 -3.58 -4.95 -8.19
C ASN A 177 -4.60 -6.09 -8.26
N TYR A 178 -5.81 -5.87 -7.73
CA TYR A 178 -6.92 -6.81 -7.89
C TYR A 178 -7.40 -6.92 -9.33
N LEU A 179 -7.11 -5.92 -10.15
CA LEU A 179 -7.66 -5.84 -11.49
C LEU A 179 -6.74 -6.57 -12.47
N ASN A 180 -7.39 -7.35 -13.34
CA ASN A 180 -6.92 -8.00 -14.56
C ASN A 180 -6.19 -7.07 -15.56
N SER A 181 -5.32 -6.16 -15.14
CA SER A 181 -4.61 -5.25 -16.04
C SER A 181 -3.31 -4.71 -15.48
N LEU A 182 -2.35 -4.52 -16.39
CA LEU A 182 -1.00 -3.99 -16.22
C LEU A 182 -0.98 -2.70 -15.39
N TRP A 183 -2.00 -1.85 -15.49
CA TRP A 183 -2.21 -0.66 -14.67
C TRP A 183 -3.71 -0.34 -14.76
N GLU A 184 -4.45 -0.06 -13.68
CA GLU A 184 -5.77 0.56 -13.82
C GLU A 184 -5.52 2.03 -14.20
N TRP A 185 -6.26 2.58 -15.15
CA TRP A 185 -6.01 3.94 -15.64
C TRP A 185 -7.16 4.82 -15.20
N VAL A 186 -6.88 5.88 -14.45
CA VAL A 186 -7.82 6.94 -14.14
C VAL A 186 -7.65 8.04 -15.17
N ASN A 187 -8.69 8.24 -15.95
CA ASN A 187 -8.77 9.34 -16.87
C ASN A 187 -9.16 10.61 -16.13
N TYR A 188 -8.43 11.70 -16.36
CA TYR A 188 -8.71 13.02 -15.82
C TYR A 188 -8.54 14.05 -16.92
N ILE A 189 -9.30 15.12 -16.84
CA ILE A 189 -9.07 16.28 -17.71
C ILE A 189 -8.16 17.21 -16.95
N ALA A 190 -6.98 17.46 -17.51
CA ALA A 190 -6.02 18.37 -16.90
C ALA A 190 -6.60 19.79 -16.93
N PRO A 191 -6.61 20.54 -15.81
CA PRO A 191 -7.22 21.87 -15.75
C PRO A 191 -6.60 22.88 -16.75
N ASP A 192 -5.34 22.65 -17.11
CA ASP A 192 -4.56 23.42 -18.06
C ASP A 192 -4.81 23.05 -19.53
N ARG A 193 -5.36 21.86 -19.81
CA ARG A 193 -5.69 21.38 -21.17
C ARG A 193 -7.02 20.62 -21.20
N PRO A 194 -8.16 21.34 -21.16
CA PRO A 194 -9.49 20.74 -21.08
C PRO A 194 -9.88 19.92 -22.33
N ASP A 195 -9.16 20.11 -23.44
CA ASP A 195 -9.31 19.40 -24.71
C ASP A 195 -8.62 18.02 -24.73
N ARG A 196 -7.85 17.68 -23.69
CA ARG A 196 -7.07 16.43 -23.63
C ARG A 196 -7.47 15.60 -22.42
N ASN A 197 -7.66 14.31 -22.67
CA ASN A 197 -7.79 13.34 -21.60
C ASN A 197 -6.39 12.95 -21.12
N GLY A 198 -6.04 13.35 -19.90
CA GLY A 198 -4.89 12.87 -19.17
C GLY A 198 -5.19 11.48 -18.62
N MET A 199 -4.24 10.55 -18.77
CA MET A 199 -4.40 9.19 -18.28
C MET A 199 -3.41 8.99 -17.15
N ASN A 200 -3.90 8.96 -15.92
CA ASN A 200 -3.10 8.59 -14.76
C ASN A 200 -3.14 7.09 -14.61
N VAL A 201 -1.96 6.52 -14.39
CA VAL A 201 -1.81 5.15 -13.96
C VAL A 201 -2.28 5.07 -12.51
N ASN A 202 -3.45 4.51 -12.26
CA ASN A 202 -3.97 4.17 -10.95
C ASN A 202 -3.71 2.69 -10.64
N THR A 203 -2.60 2.39 -9.98
CA THR A 203 -2.35 1.07 -9.38
C THR A 203 -3.00 0.89 -8.02
N PHE A 204 -3.72 1.90 -7.50
CA PHE A 204 -3.80 2.12 -6.06
C PHE A 204 -5.12 1.71 -5.41
N ARG A 205 -6.06 1.10 -6.16
CA ARG A 205 -7.16 0.29 -5.57
C ARG A 205 -6.72 -1.15 -5.25
N SER A 206 -5.42 -1.34 -5.02
CA SER A 206 -4.80 -2.55 -4.49
C SER A 206 -5.08 -2.69 -2.99
N ARG A 207 -5.85 -3.70 -2.59
CA ARG A 207 -6.10 -4.02 -1.16
C ARG A 207 -5.26 -5.20 -0.63
N TYR A 208 -4.42 -5.82 -1.46
CA TYR A 208 -3.53 -6.90 -1.04
C TYR A 208 -2.09 -6.57 -1.44
N ALA A 209 -1.20 -6.62 -0.45
CA ALA A 209 0.24 -6.56 -0.61
C ALA A 209 0.82 -7.86 -0.05
N ASP A 210 2.06 -8.17 -0.40
CA ASP A 210 2.75 -9.31 0.19
C ASP A 210 2.74 -9.21 1.72
N THR A 211 2.50 -10.36 2.36
CA THR A 211 2.62 -10.43 3.82
C THR A 211 4.09 -10.45 4.20
N VAL A 212 4.55 -9.38 4.84
CA VAL A 212 5.94 -9.23 5.25
C VAL A 212 6.04 -9.23 6.76
N GLY A 213 6.94 -10.04 7.30
CA GLY A 213 7.26 -10.02 8.72
C GLY A 213 7.99 -8.73 9.09
N ILE A 214 7.42 -7.96 10.02
CA ILE A 214 8.07 -6.76 10.57
C ILE A 214 8.56 -7.07 11.98
N SER A 215 9.79 -6.65 12.30
CA SER A 215 10.37 -6.84 13.62
C SER A 215 9.53 -6.18 14.72
N VAL A 216 9.29 -6.91 15.81
CA VAL A 216 8.62 -6.41 17.04
C VAL A 216 9.53 -5.53 17.91
N LEU A 217 10.78 -5.31 17.49
CA LEU A 217 11.80 -4.53 18.19
C LEU A 217 11.28 -3.18 18.74
N PRO A 218 10.52 -2.36 17.98
CA PRO A 218 10.04 -1.10 18.50
C PRO A 218 9.13 -1.24 19.73
N GLY A 219 8.26 -2.24 19.75
CA GLY A 219 7.42 -2.54 20.91
C GLY A 219 8.24 -2.98 22.14
N ILE A 220 9.29 -3.78 21.93
CA ILE A 220 10.21 -4.20 23.01
C ILE A 220 10.94 -2.99 23.59
N VAL A 221 11.40 -2.05 22.76
CA VAL A 221 12.10 -0.85 23.21
C VAL A 221 11.16 0.06 24.00
N VAL A 222 9.90 0.23 23.58
CA VAL A 222 8.89 0.95 24.38
C VAL A 222 8.76 0.33 25.76
N TRP A 223 8.60 -0.99 25.82
CA TRP A 223 8.46 -1.72 27.08
C TRP A 223 9.68 -1.53 28.00
N GLN A 224 10.89 -1.58 27.44
CA GLN A 224 12.12 -1.29 28.18
C GLN A 224 12.16 0.15 28.72
N ILE A 225 11.81 1.16 27.91
CA ILE A 225 11.76 2.56 28.36
C ILE A 225 10.80 2.73 29.55
N LEU A 226 9.60 2.13 29.46
CA LEU A 226 8.58 2.21 30.50
C LEU A 226 8.99 1.49 31.79
N ILE A 227 9.57 0.29 31.70
CA ILE A 227 10.05 -0.44 32.88
C ILE A 227 11.17 0.30 33.58
N MET A 228 12.11 0.88 32.84
CA MET A 228 13.16 1.68 33.47
C MET A 228 12.56 2.90 34.19
N GLY A 229 11.48 3.49 33.64
CA GLY A 229 10.72 4.53 34.31
C GLY A 229 10.05 4.05 35.61
N LEU A 230 9.39 2.88 35.59
CA LEU A 230 8.75 2.27 36.77
C LEU A 230 9.77 1.94 37.86
N VAL A 231 10.90 1.31 37.51
CA VAL A 231 11.98 0.99 38.46
C VAL A 231 12.53 2.28 39.07
N SER A 232 12.74 3.32 38.26
CA SER A 232 13.16 4.63 38.77
C SER A 232 12.13 5.21 39.75
N LEU A 233 10.82 5.06 39.50
CA LEU A 233 9.77 5.54 40.39
C LEU A 233 9.74 4.76 41.71
N CYS A 234 9.81 3.43 41.66
CA CYS A 234 9.84 2.57 42.84
C CYS A 234 11.05 2.86 43.74
N GLN A 235 12.23 3.08 43.15
CA GLN A 235 13.44 3.46 43.90
C GLN A 235 13.29 4.82 44.58
N VAL A 236 12.60 5.78 43.94
CA VAL A 236 12.30 7.09 44.54
C VAL A 236 11.36 6.97 45.73
N MET A 237 10.30 6.15 45.63
CA MET A 237 9.37 5.96 46.74
C MET A 237 9.98 5.16 47.89
N SER A 238 10.90 4.24 47.60
CA SER A 238 11.56 3.40 48.62
C SER A 238 12.64 4.13 49.43
N HIS A 239 13.18 5.25 48.93
CA HIS A 239 14.28 5.94 49.58
C HIS A 239 13.79 7.32 50.04
N GLU A 240 13.49 7.49 51.33
CA GLU A 240 13.01 8.75 51.93
C GLU A 240 14.02 9.94 51.84
N ARG A 241 15.11 9.83 51.07
CA ARG A 241 16.11 10.89 50.89
C ARG A 241 16.08 11.52 49.50
N SER A 242 15.88 12.84 49.54
CA SER A 242 16.00 13.88 48.50
C SER A 242 15.73 13.47 47.05
N VAL A 243 14.55 13.89 46.58
CA VAL A 243 14.05 13.88 45.20
C VAL A 243 15.06 14.39 44.15
N LEU A 244 16.05 15.19 44.54
CA LEU A 244 17.01 15.83 43.62
C LEU A 244 18.08 14.85 43.10
N LEU A 245 18.63 13.99 43.96
CA LEU A 245 19.73 13.05 43.62
C LEU A 245 19.23 11.90 42.74
N THR A 246 18.00 11.45 42.96
CA THR A 246 17.33 10.44 42.14
C THR A 246 16.92 10.98 40.78
N GLN A 247 16.49 12.25 40.68
CA GLN A 247 16.27 12.91 39.39
C GLN A 247 17.57 13.03 38.56
N ILE A 248 18.72 13.16 39.20
CA ILE A 248 20.04 13.19 38.54
C ILE A 248 20.47 11.79 38.11
N TRP A 249 20.24 10.75 38.93
CA TRP A 249 20.62 9.38 38.62
C TRP A 249 19.74 8.76 37.52
N GLY A 250 18.41 8.90 37.62
CA GLY A 250 17.47 8.52 36.56
C GLY A 250 17.79 9.24 35.26
N TYR A 251 18.07 10.55 35.32
CA TYR A 251 18.47 11.33 34.14
C TYR A 251 19.79 10.84 33.52
N ARG A 252 20.83 10.53 34.29
CA ARG A 252 22.14 10.10 33.73
C ARG A 252 22.12 8.66 33.19
N CYS A 253 21.43 7.73 33.85
CA CYS A 253 21.32 6.35 33.39
C CYS A 253 20.34 6.19 32.22
N GLN A 254 19.27 6.99 32.17
CA GLN A 254 18.26 6.95 31.11
C GLN A 254 18.67 7.79 29.89
N ASN A 255 19.37 8.94 30.03
CA ASN A 255 19.79 9.78 28.87
C ASN A 255 21.12 9.43 28.22
N GLY A 256 22.08 8.83 28.92
CA GLY A 256 23.46 8.80 28.41
C GLY A 256 23.72 7.77 27.31
N ARG A 257 23.66 6.49 27.70
CA ARG A 257 24.12 5.37 26.84
C ARG A 257 22.98 4.59 26.21
N MET A 258 21.93 4.28 26.97
CA MET A 258 20.80 3.50 26.46
C MET A 258 19.96 4.26 25.44
N GLN A 259 19.77 5.57 25.61
CA GLN A 259 19.07 6.39 24.61
C GLN A 259 19.77 6.38 23.25
N VAL A 260 21.10 6.43 23.19
CA VAL A 260 21.82 6.33 21.91
C VAL A 260 21.55 4.99 21.24
N VAL A 261 21.51 3.90 22.02
CA VAL A 261 21.20 2.55 21.53
C VAL A 261 19.77 2.46 21.01
N TYR A 262 18.79 2.97 21.77
CA TYR A 262 17.38 3.01 21.33
C TYR A 262 17.21 3.82 20.06
N LEU A 263 17.85 4.99 19.96
CA LEU A 263 17.80 5.81 18.75
C LEU A 263 18.38 5.06 17.56
N ALA A 264 19.53 4.42 17.72
CA ALA A 264 20.18 3.65 16.65
C ALA A 264 19.30 2.48 16.19
N GLN A 265 18.73 1.72 17.13
CA GLN A 265 17.83 0.59 16.84
C GLN A 265 16.60 1.03 16.04
N ILE A 266 15.93 2.09 16.48
CA ILE A 266 14.72 2.58 15.79
C ILE A 266 15.05 3.26 14.48
N THR A 267 16.17 4.00 14.41
CA THR A 267 16.64 4.59 13.14
C THR A 267 16.90 3.51 12.12
N TYR A 268 17.60 2.44 12.50
CA TYR A 268 17.83 1.28 11.63
C TYR A 268 16.51 0.65 11.16
N HIS A 269 15.58 0.41 12.10
CA HIS A 269 14.26 -0.16 11.78
C HIS A 269 13.46 0.73 10.82
N LEU A 270 13.44 2.05 11.04
CA LEU A 270 12.74 3.02 10.18
C LEU A 270 13.37 3.14 8.79
N VAL A 271 14.69 3.08 8.67
CA VAL A 271 15.38 3.11 7.37
C VAL A 271 15.10 1.84 6.60
N TYR A 272 15.27 0.68 7.22
CA TYR A 272 15.10 -0.60 6.56
C TYR A 272 13.65 -0.86 6.11
N ASN A 273 12.68 -0.50 6.94
CA ASN A 273 11.25 -0.70 6.65
C ASN A 273 10.57 0.55 6.06
N SER A 274 11.34 1.56 5.65
CA SER A 274 10.80 2.85 5.16
C SER A 274 9.83 2.64 4.00
N ASP A 275 10.28 1.96 2.94
CA ASP A 275 9.51 1.75 1.73
C ASP A 275 8.23 0.96 2.02
N LEU A 276 8.29 -0.03 2.91
CA LEU A 276 7.14 -0.82 3.33
C LEU A 276 6.08 0.06 4.01
N TYR A 277 6.49 0.91 4.96
CA TYR A 277 5.56 1.82 5.63
C TYR A 277 4.98 2.86 4.65
N MET A 278 5.80 3.39 3.75
CA MET A 278 5.37 4.37 2.75
C MET A 278 4.37 3.79 1.76
N ILE A 279 4.66 2.59 1.22
CA ILE A 279 3.73 1.87 0.37
C ILE A 279 2.44 1.59 1.12
N GLY A 280 2.52 1.01 2.32
CA GLY A 280 1.34 0.63 3.07
C GLY A 280 0.46 1.81 3.49
N LEU A 281 1.04 2.99 3.76
CA LEU A 281 0.29 4.23 4.00
C LEU A 281 -0.34 4.77 2.71
N ALA A 282 0.35 4.65 1.59
CA ALA A 282 -0.14 5.15 0.32
C ALA A 282 -1.27 4.28 -0.26
N THR A 283 -1.27 2.98 0.03
CA THR A 283 -2.27 2.00 -0.45
C THR A 283 -3.31 1.61 0.60
N GLY A 284 -3.09 1.94 1.88
CA GLY A 284 -3.97 1.54 2.98
C GLY A 284 -3.82 0.08 3.42
N THR A 285 -2.75 -0.62 3.00
CA THR A 285 -2.56 -2.06 3.27
C THR A 285 -1.89 -2.37 4.61
N LEU A 286 -1.49 -1.37 5.41
CA LEU A 286 -0.90 -1.58 6.73
C LEU A 286 -1.86 -2.28 7.69
N THR A 287 -1.47 -3.40 8.30
CA THR A 287 -2.28 -4.05 9.35
C THR A 287 -2.30 -3.22 10.65
N ALA A 288 -3.20 -3.54 11.58
CA ALA A 288 -3.26 -2.86 12.88
C ALA A 288 -1.96 -3.02 13.67
N GLU A 289 -1.31 -4.18 13.58
CA GLU A 289 -0.02 -4.47 14.21
C GLU A 289 1.09 -3.62 13.61
N SER A 290 1.11 -3.43 12.28
CA SER A 290 2.09 -2.58 11.61
C SER A 290 1.93 -1.10 11.99
N ILE A 291 0.69 -0.63 12.19
CA ILE A 291 0.39 0.72 12.68
C ILE A 291 0.85 0.90 14.12
N ALA A 292 0.56 -0.08 14.99
CA ALA A 292 1.04 -0.06 16.37
C ALA A 292 2.58 -0.02 16.40
N ASN A 293 3.23 -0.80 15.54
CA ASN A 293 4.69 -0.83 15.42
C ASN A 293 5.25 0.52 14.95
N LEU A 294 4.68 1.13 13.91
CA LEU A 294 5.07 2.47 13.45
C LEU A 294 4.82 3.55 14.51
N THR A 295 3.71 3.45 15.25
CA THR A 295 3.41 4.34 16.38
C THR A 295 4.47 4.22 17.47
N CYS A 296 4.89 2.99 17.80
CA CYS A 296 5.99 2.74 18.73
C CYS A 296 7.31 3.34 18.21
N CYS A 297 7.60 3.23 16.91
CA CYS A 297 8.78 3.85 16.31
C CYS A 297 8.77 5.38 16.50
N VAL A 298 7.63 6.04 16.22
CA VAL A 298 7.49 7.49 16.39
C VAL A 298 7.69 7.89 17.84
N PHE A 299 7.08 7.17 18.79
CA PHE A 299 7.28 7.44 20.21
C PHE A 299 8.75 7.31 20.62
N VAL A 300 9.38 6.15 20.35
CA VAL A 300 10.74 5.89 20.81
C VAL A 300 11.72 6.86 20.15
N PHE A 301 11.59 7.08 18.84
CA PHE A 301 12.44 8.01 18.11
C PHE A 301 12.30 9.42 18.67
N SER A 302 11.06 9.93 18.78
CA SER A 302 10.79 11.28 19.25
C SER A 302 11.28 11.50 20.66
N TYR A 303 10.91 10.61 21.59
CA TYR A 303 11.32 10.67 23.00
C TYR A 303 12.84 10.73 23.13
N THR A 304 13.52 9.81 22.46
CA THR A 304 14.96 9.65 22.55
C THR A 304 15.72 10.79 21.85
N PHE A 305 15.31 11.15 20.64
CA PHE A 305 15.94 12.21 19.85
C PHE A 305 15.86 13.56 20.57
N VAL A 306 14.68 13.96 21.03
CA VAL A 306 14.48 15.24 21.72
C VAL A 306 15.23 15.28 23.05
N ASN A 307 15.24 14.17 23.81
CA ASN A 307 16.00 14.09 25.06
C ASN A 307 17.51 14.24 24.83
N LEU A 308 18.06 13.62 23.78
CA LEU A 308 19.47 13.74 23.41
C LEU A 308 19.83 15.15 22.92
N VAL A 309 18.98 15.78 22.12
CA VAL A 309 19.15 17.17 21.66
C VAL A 309 19.18 18.12 22.86
N LYS A 310 18.21 17.99 23.79
CA LYS A 310 18.18 18.82 25.00
C LYS A 310 19.38 18.55 25.91
N ALA A 311 19.82 17.30 26.05
CA ALA A 311 21.00 16.95 26.85
C ALA A 311 22.30 17.60 26.33
N ARG A 312 22.45 17.75 25.00
CA ARG A 312 23.61 18.41 24.38
C ARG A 312 23.56 19.94 24.38
N SER A 313 22.39 20.54 24.62
CA SER A 313 22.23 22.00 24.64
C SER A 313 22.90 22.72 25.81
N GLY A 314 23.58 22.00 26.72
CA GLY A 314 24.34 22.59 27.83
C GLY A 314 23.51 23.11 29.00
N GLU A 315 22.17 23.18 28.87
CA GLU A 315 21.23 23.52 29.95
C GLU A 315 21.00 22.34 30.92
N GLN A 316 22.07 21.69 31.40
CA GLN A 316 21.98 20.60 32.38
C GLN A 316 21.49 21.08 33.76
N ASN A 317 21.47 22.38 34.01
CA ASN A 317 20.81 22.95 35.19
C ASN A 317 19.31 23.10 34.92
N LEU A 318 18.55 22.06 35.28
CA LEU A 318 17.16 22.20 35.74
C LEU A 318 16.16 22.85 34.77
N ASP A 319 16.09 22.45 33.49
CA ASP A 319 14.83 22.65 32.75
C ASP A 319 13.80 21.55 33.11
N ARG A 320 13.54 21.44 34.42
CA ARG A 320 12.52 20.56 34.99
C ARG A 320 11.15 20.81 34.36
N HIS A 321 10.88 22.07 33.99
CA HIS A 321 9.64 22.45 33.34
C HIS A 321 9.52 21.80 31.97
N PHE A 322 10.54 21.92 31.12
CA PHE A 322 10.55 21.21 29.83
C PHE A 322 10.43 19.70 29.98
N ARG A 323 11.21 19.08 30.88
CA ARG A 323 11.17 17.62 31.05
C ARG A 323 9.78 17.13 31.45
N LEU A 324 9.18 17.74 32.49
CA LEU A 324 7.85 17.35 32.95
C LEU A 324 6.79 17.57 31.87
N THR A 325 6.86 18.70 31.16
CA THR A 325 5.95 18.97 30.04
C THR A 325 6.14 17.95 28.91
N TRP A 326 7.39 17.65 28.52
CA TRP A 326 7.69 16.70 27.45
C TRP A 326 7.23 15.28 27.78
N GLU A 327 7.51 14.79 28.99
CA GLU A 327 7.08 13.47 29.47
C GLU A 327 5.56 13.38 29.58
N ALA A 328 4.89 14.42 30.10
CA ALA A 328 3.43 14.46 30.19
C ALA A 328 2.74 14.53 28.82
N MET A 329 3.37 15.13 27.82
CA MET A 329 2.84 15.20 26.47
C MET A 329 2.96 13.87 25.71
N GLN A 330 3.90 12.98 26.06
CA GLN A 330 4.17 11.75 25.29
C GLN A 330 2.94 10.84 25.11
N PRO A 331 2.13 10.52 26.14
CA PRO A 331 0.96 9.68 25.96
C PRO A 331 -0.05 10.29 25.00
N ALA A 332 -0.28 11.61 25.11
CA ALA A 332 -1.19 12.34 24.23
C ALA A 332 -0.67 12.35 22.78
N ILE A 333 0.61 12.63 22.58
CA ILE A 333 1.27 12.57 21.26
C ILE A 333 1.12 11.18 20.66
N THR A 334 1.44 10.14 21.43
CA THR A 334 1.41 8.74 20.95
C THR A 334 0.00 8.33 20.55
N ALA A 335 -1.01 8.68 21.36
CA ALA A 335 -2.41 8.44 21.01
C ALA A 335 -2.79 9.18 19.73
N CYS A 336 -2.44 10.47 19.61
CA CYS A 336 -2.71 11.28 18.43
C CYS A 336 -2.08 10.69 17.16
N VAL A 337 -0.83 10.25 17.23
CA VAL A 337 -0.13 9.59 16.13
C VAL A 337 -0.83 8.28 15.75
N GLY A 338 -1.19 7.44 16.72
CA GLY A 338 -1.91 6.19 16.46
C GLY A 338 -3.27 6.42 15.80
N PHE A 339 -4.07 7.36 16.30
CA PHE A 339 -5.35 7.73 15.69
C PHE A 339 -5.17 8.30 14.28
N THR A 340 -4.18 9.17 14.08
CA THR A 340 -3.89 9.75 12.76
C THR A 340 -3.48 8.67 11.77
N LEU A 341 -2.54 7.78 12.14
CA LEU A 341 -2.12 6.68 11.27
C LEU A 341 -3.27 5.72 10.94
N ARG A 342 -4.16 5.44 11.91
CA ARG A 342 -5.35 4.61 11.69
C ARG A 342 -6.36 5.28 10.77
N TYR A 343 -6.54 6.59 10.90
CA TYR A 343 -7.38 7.39 9.99
C TYR A 343 -6.79 7.42 8.57
N LEU A 344 -5.48 7.67 8.45
CA LEU A 344 -4.76 7.68 7.18
C LEU A 344 -4.77 6.31 6.50
N GLN A 345 -4.76 5.21 7.25
CA GLN A 345 -4.93 3.88 6.66
C GLN A 345 -6.27 3.75 5.92
N GLN A 346 -7.33 4.38 6.43
CA GLN A 346 -8.65 4.33 5.80
C GLN A 346 -8.76 5.24 4.57
N ILE A 347 -7.84 6.19 4.40
CA ILE A 347 -7.82 7.13 3.28
C ILE A 347 -6.48 6.98 2.55
N PRO A 348 -6.38 6.10 1.54
CA PRO A 348 -5.12 5.85 0.85
C PRO A 348 -4.52 7.19 0.37
N LEU A 349 -3.31 7.49 0.85
CA LEU A 349 -2.64 8.76 0.59
C LEU A 349 -2.00 8.74 -0.80
N GLU A 350 -2.81 8.92 -1.84
CA GLU A 350 -2.32 9.04 -3.23
C GLU A 350 -1.22 10.11 -3.37
N VAL A 351 -1.25 11.14 -2.52
CA VAL A 351 -0.23 12.20 -2.46
C VAL A 351 1.19 11.65 -2.20
N ILE A 352 1.32 10.57 -1.43
CA ILE A 352 2.63 9.93 -1.18
C ILE A 352 3.22 9.42 -2.50
N LEU A 353 2.39 8.79 -3.33
CA LEU A 353 2.86 8.21 -4.59
C LEU A 353 3.03 9.27 -5.68
N THR A 354 2.11 10.23 -5.77
CA THR A 354 2.12 11.25 -6.83
C THR A 354 3.17 12.34 -6.61
N LYS A 355 3.46 12.71 -5.35
CA LYS A 355 4.44 13.78 -5.04
C LYS A 355 5.76 13.25 -4.49
N ASN A 356 5.72 12.15 -3.75
CA ASN A 356 6.88 11.63 -3.05
C ASN A 356 7.41 10.28 -3.59
N ALA A 357 6.82 9.73 -4.65
CA ALA A 357 7.33 8.54 -5.33
C ALA A 357 7.60 8.77 -6.82
N GLU A 358 8.43 7.89 -7.37
CA GLU A 358 8.69 7.76 -8.79
C GLU A 358 8.60 6.28 -9.15
N VAL A 359 7.75 5.95 -10.13
CA VAL A 359 7.61 4.59 -10.65
C VAL A 359 8.62 4.40 -11.77
N LEU A 360 9.54 3.45 -11.59
CA LEU A 360 10.54 3.09 -12.59
C LEU A 360 10.20 1.76 -13.22
N ARG A 361 10.44 1.66 -14.53
CA ARG A 361 10.38 0.39 -15.28
C ARG A 361 11.78 -0.15 -15.48
N LYS A 362 11.96 -1.47 -15.38
CA LYS A 362 13.25 -2.17 -15.54
C LYS A 362 13.94 -1.87 -16.88
N ASN A 363 13.15 -1.60 -17.93
CA ASN A 363 13.66 -1.23 -19.25
C ASN A 363 14.26 0.19 -19.33
N SER A 364 14.14 1.00 -18.28
CA SER A 364 14.80 2.31 -18.17
C SER A 364 16.19 2.20 -17.52
N SER A 365 17.10 3.12 -17.84
CA SER A 365 18.47 3.12 -17.29
C SER A 365 18.51 3.18 -15.76
N ARG A 366 17.62 3.96 -15.14
CA ARG A 366 17.46 4.01 -13.68
C ARG A 366 16.77 2.77 -13.15
N GLY A 367 15.70 2.29 -13.79
CA GLY A 367 14.99 1.10 -13.33
C GLY A 367 15.86 -0.16 -13.33
N ALA A 368 16.74 -0.33 -14.32
CA ALA A 368 17.70 -1.43 -14.36
C ALA A 368 18.65 -1.46 -13.13
N LYS A 369 18.92 -0.31 -12.51
CA LYS A 369 19.77 -0.19 -11.32
C LYS A 369 19.03 -0.49 -10.02
N TYR A 370 17.77 -0.06 -9.92
CA TYR A 370 17.04 -0.02 -8.64
C TYR A 370 15.95 -1.07 -8.51
N CYS A 371 15.37 -1.55 -9.62
CA CYS A 371 14.24 -2.48 -9.57
C CYS A 371 14.66 -3.95 -9.42
N GLY A 372 15.97 -4.24 -9.41
CA GLY A 372 16.49 -5.59 -9.19
C GLY A 372 15.92 -6.60 -10.20
N LEU A 373 15.30 -7.66 -9.68
CA LEU A 373 14.67 -8.70 -10.49
C LEU A 373 13.28 -8.30 -11.01
N ASN A 374 12.64 -7.29 -10.43
CA ASN A 374 11.26 -6.90 -10.72
C ASN A 374 11.14 -6.04 -11.99
N ASP A 375 10.05 -6.20 -12.72
CA ASP A 375 9.79 -5.48 -13.99
C ASP A 375 9.49 -3.99 -13.80
N ALA A 376 8.99 -3.62 -12.62
CA ALA A 376 8.81 -2.25 -12.19
C ALA A 376 9.07 -2.11 -10.69
N CYS A 377 9.48 -0.92 -10.27
CA CYS A 377 9.64 -0.61 -8.86
C CYS A 377 9.27 0.84 -8.53
N VAL A 378 8.89 1.09 -7.28
CA VAL A 378 8.68 2.43 -6.74
C VAL A 378 9.89 2.86 -5.92
N ILE A 379 10.34 4.09 -6.15
CA ILE A 379 11.35 4.76 -5.33
C ILE A 379 10.70 5.97 -4.66
N PHE A 380 10.84 6.07 -3.34
CA PHE A 380 10.43 7.25 -2.60
C PHE A 380 11.56 8.28 -2.51
N LYS A 381 11.21 9.56 -2.67
CA LYS A 381 12.17 10.67 -2.54
C LYS A 381 12.47 11.00 -1.08
N ILE A 382 11.45 10.96 -0.24
CA ILE A 382 11.53 11.19 1.21
C ILE A 382 11.22 9.88 1.92
N ASN A 383 12.14 9.44 2.79
CA ASN A 383 11.99 8.24 3.60
C ASN A 383 11.24 8.50 4.92
N MET A 384 10.78 7.42 5.57
CA MET A 384 10.04 7.50 6.84
C MET A 384 10.86 8.15 7.95
N LEU A 385 12.17 7.88 8.02
CA LEU A 385 13.03 8.48 9.02
C LEU A 385 12.99 10.02 8.96
N THR A 386 13.02 10.59 7.75
CA THR A 386 12.96 12.05 7.55
C THR A 386 11.62 12.60 8.04
N ILE A 387 10.52 11.93 7.71
CA ILE A 387 9.16 12.32 8.17
C ILE A 387 9.09 12.31 9.69
N VAL A 388 9.53 11.21 10.34
CA VAL A 388 9.53 11.07 11.80
C VAL A 388 10.43 12.13 12.44
N THR A 389 11.59 12.42 11.85
CA THR A 389 12.52 13.44 12.37
C THR A 389 11.91 14.84 12.34
N ILE A 390 11.28 15.24 11.23
CA ILE A 390 10.59 16.54 11.11
C ILE A 390 9.49 16.64 12.16
N LEU A 391 8.67 15.58 12.30
CA LEU A 391 7.61 15.53 13.30
C LEU A 391 8.17 15.68 14.72
N SER A 392 9.26 14.97 15.06
CA SER A 392 9.91 15.05 16.38
C SER A 392 10.47 16.44 16.68
N VAL A 393 11.06 17.12 15.69
CA VAL A 393 11.55 18.50 15.86
C VAL A 393 10.38 19.46 16.15
N VAL A 394 9.29 19.37 15.38
CA VAL A 394 8.09 20.20 15.60
C VAL A 394 7.53 19.97 17.00
N LEU A 395 7.37 18.71 17.41
CA LEU A 395 6.87 18.37 18.75
C LEU A 395 7.78 18.87 19.87
N GLY A 396 9.11 18.74 19.70
CA GLY A 396 10.09 19.27 20.66
C GLY A 396 10.01 20.79 20.80
N LEU A 397 9.80 21.52 19.71
CA LEU A 397 9.59 22.97 19.72
C LEU A 397 8.29 23.35 20.45
N VAL A 398 7.18 22.65 20.19
CA VAL A 398 5.91 22.87 20.90
C VAL A 398 6.07 22.67 22.40
N ALA A 399 6.78 21.62 22.82
CA ALA A 399 7.06 21.36 24.22
C ALA A 399 7.93 22.46 24.86
N ALA A 400 8.92 22.98 24.12
CA ALA A 400 9.76 24.08 24.58
C ALA A 400 8.96 25.38 24.78
N ILE A 401 8.08 25.71 23.83
CA ILE A 401 7.19 26.88 23.92
C ILE A 401 6.23 26.72 25.11
N THR A 402 5.62 25.55 25.25
CA THR A 402 4.68 25.26 26.34
C THR A 402 5.36 25.37 27.70
N ALA A 403 6.56 24.78 27.84
CA ALA A 403 7.35 24.87 29.06
C ALA A 403 7.75 26.32 29.40
N PHE A 404 8.10 27.13 28.39
CA PHE A 404 8.39 28.55 28.57
C PHE A 404 7.17 29.32 29.09
N ILE A 405 5.98 29.07 28.53
CA ILE A 405 4.72 29.68 28.98
C ILE A 405 4.42 29.28 30.44
N VAL A 406 4.50 27.99 30.76
CA VAL A 406 4.27 27.48 32.13
C VAL A 406 5.24 28.11 33.13
N LYS A 407 6.51 28.23 32.78
CA LYS A 407 7.54 28.87 33.62
C LYS A 407 7.23 30.35 33.87
N LYS A 408 6.68 31.06 32.89
CA LYS A 408 6.33 32.49 33.00
C LYS A 408 5.06 32.71 33.83
N LEU A 409 4.13 31.76 33.82
CA LEU A 409 2.87 31.81 34.57
C LEU A 409 2.98 31.30 36.01
N SER A 410 4.08 30.61 36.36
CA SER A 410 4.29 30.08 37.71
C SER A 410 4.65 31.20 38.71
N PRO A 411 4.00 31.28 39.88
CA PRO A 411 4.30 32.29 40.89
C PRO A 411 5.74 32.14 41.40
N LYS A 412 6.48 33.27 41.53
CA LYS A 412 7.85 33.29 42.04
C LYS A 412 7.88 32.87 43.53
N GLY A 413 8.06 31.57 43.78
CA GLY A 413 8.44 31.06 45.09
C GLY A 413 9.91 31.33 45.39
N GLU A 414 10.19 31.76 46.62
CA GLU A 414 11.49 32.15 47.17
C GLU A 414 12.56 31.06 46.97
N ARG A 415 13.68 31.42 46.34
CA ARG A 415 14.72 30.48 45.87
C ARG A 415 15.84 30.38 46.92
N ARG A 416 15.82 29.35 47.78
CA ARG A 416 16.99 29.00 48.62
C ARG A 416 18.00 28.22 47.79
N ASP A 417 19.12 28.87 47.53
CA ASP A 417 20.25 28.34 46.77
C ASP A 417 21.20 27.57 47.71
N HIS A 418 21.33 26.26 47.50
CA HIS A 418 22.40 25.48 48.09
C HIS A 418 23.18 24.80 46.97
N GLY A 419 24.15 25.54 46.46
CA GLY A 419 25.21 25.01 45.61
C GLY A 419 26.05 24.01 46.38
N LYS A 420 26.06 22.77 45.91
CA LYS A 420 27.20 21.86 46.08
C LYS A 420 27.52 21.22 44.75
N ARG A 421 28.70 21.54 44.22
CA ARG A 421 29.35 20.78 43.14
C ARG A 421 29.66 19.39 43.68
N PHE A 422 29.17 18.36 43.00
CA PHE A 422 29.77 17.02 43.07
C PHE A 422 29.66 16.37 41.69
N CYS A 423 30.80 16.25 41.01
CA CYS A 423 31.46 14.97 40.74
C CYS A 423 32.50 15.11 39.62
N VAL A 424 33.68 14.56 39.89
CA VAL A 424 34.64 13.99 38.94
C VAL A 424 34.00 12.78 38.26
#